data_AF-A0A2V7S6D3-F1
#
_entry.id   AF-A0A2V7S6D3-F1
#
_cell.length_a   1.000
_cell.length_b   1.000
_cell.length_c   1.000
_cell.angle_alpha   90.00
_cell.angle_beta   90.00
_cell.angle_gamma   90.00
#
_symmetry.space_group_name_H-M   'P 1'
#
loop_
_entity.id
_entity.type
_entity.pdbx_description
1 polymer ?
#
loop_
_entity_poly.entity_id
_entity_poly.type
_entity_poly.pdbx_seq_one_letter_code
_entity_poly.pdbx_strand_id
1 'polypeptide(L)'
;TYSDFGERVTGKLALRYQPWKRLTLRGAASTGFRAPGLSQEYFSKVVTNVVGGVPERTGIFPVGDPAARVLGSKPLRAETAVNFSGGFAYSPWSNVTMTADYFYIKIDSRILLGATFDDDTTLAILKRNGITDVSGVQYFTNGLDTRTQGVDVTANLRLPVGRAGTLDLTGALNYTKNEIARVNPLPAVLQNSPESRLLDVVTRVGIEEERPDWRSTATAKYSTGRFHALARGLYLGGFASAKPGFCDACRETYGGKSLLDAELGYRFNHVDLSVGVRNLFDTYPDQPTNDFNSNFLTFPWAAASPFGYNGRYIYSRASVELTQ
;
A
#
# COMPACT_ATOMS: atom_id res chain seq x y z
N THR A 1 7.48 -28.91 -0.39
CA THR A 1 8.80 -29.04 -1.01
C THR A 1 8.74 -28.39 -2.37
N TYR A 2 9.66 -27.47 -2.67
CA TYR A 2 9.74 -26.80 -3.97
C TYR A 2 11.07 -27.14 -4.63
N SER A 3 11.07 -27.30 -5.96
CA SER A 3 12.23 -27.73 -6.74
C SER A 3 13.32 -26.66 -6.89
N ASP A 4 12.97 -25.40 -6.68
CA ASP A 4 13.76 -24.20 -6.94
C ASP A 4 14.37 -23.57 -5.67
N PHE A 5 13.68 -23.59 -4.52
CA PHE A 5 14.18 -23.00 -3.26
C PHE A 5 14.11 -23.91 -2.02
N GLY A 6 13.70 -25.18 -2.15
CA GLY A 6 13.77 -26.19 -1.08
C GLY A 6 12.51 -26.33 -0.20
N GLU A 7 12.70 -26.58 1.10
CA GLU A 7 11.62 -26.86 2.06
C GLU A 7 11.44 -25.77 3.11
N ARG A 8 10.19 -25.48 3.46
CA ARG A 8 9.81 -24.55 4.51
C ARG A 8 8.62 -25.08 5.30
N VAL A 9 8.71 -25.01 6.62
CA VAL A 9 7.62 -25.36 7.54
C VAL A 9 6.99 -24.07 8.05
N THR A 10 5.66 -23.99 8.02
CA THR A 10 4.90 -22.89 8.60
C THR A 10 4.04 -23.39 9.75
N GLY A 11 3.85 -22.55 10.76
CA GLY A 11 3.00 -22.83 11.91
C GLY A 11 2.12 -21.64 12.25
N LYS A 12 1.00 -21.93 12.91
CA LYS A 12 0.10 -20.92 13.48
C LYS A 12 -0.43 -21.42 14.83
N LEU A 13 -0.29 -20.58 15.83
CA LEU A 13 -0.95 -20.73 17.12
C LEU A 13 -1.96 -19.60 17.28
N ALA A 14 -3.18 -19.93 17.70
CA ALA A 14 -4.23 -18.95 17.96
C ALA A 14 -4.90 -19.25 19.30
N LEU A 15 -5.14 -18.19 20.07
CA LEU A 15 -5.83 -18.24 21.35
C LEU A 15 -7.05 -17.35 21.30
N ARG A 16 -8.16 -17.86 21.83
CA ARG A 16 -9.37 -17.08 22.10
C ARG A 16 -9.79 -17.32 23.53
N TYR A 17 -10.01 -16.25 24.28
CA TYR A 17 -10.47 -16.31 25.66
C TYR A 17 -11.63 -15.35 25.87
N GLN A 18 -12.68 -15.79 26.55
CA GLN A 18 -13.88 -14.99 26.80
C GLN A 18 -14.18 -14.99 28.29
N PRO A 19 -13.58 -14.05 29.07
CA PRO A 19 -13.74 -14.02 30.53
C PRO A 19 -15.20 -13.81 30.97
N TRP A 20 -16.01 -13.11 30.17
CA TRP A 20 -17.46 -13.01 30.35
C TRP A 20 -18.17 -12.77 29.02
N LYS A 21 -19.50 -12.90 28.98
CA LYS A 21 -20.32 -12.88 27.74
C LYS A 21 -20.06 -11.68 26.81
N ARG A 22 -19.72 -10.51 27.38
CA ARG A 22 -19.55 -9.24 26.68
C ARG A 22 -18.12 -8.93 26.20
N LEU A 23 -17.10 -9.66 26.65
CA LEU A 23 -15.69 -9.38 26.32
C LEU A 23 -15.03 -10.64 25.77
N THR A 24 -14.51 -10.57 24.55
CA THR A 24 -13.68 -11.61 23.94
C THR A 24 -12.28 -11.06 23.70
N LEU A 25 -11.26 -11.79 24.15
CA LEU A 25 -9.85 -11.56 23.84
C LEU A 25 -9.39 -12.57 22.79
N ARG A 26 -8.54 -12.13 21.86
CA ARG A 26 -7.95 -12.97 20.82
C ARG A 26 -6.48 -12.63 20.61
N GLY A 27 -5.70 -13.64 20.25
CA GLY A 27 -4.31 -13.47 19.85
C GLY A 27 -3.86 -14.58 18.91
N ALA A 28 -2.92 -14.28 18.03
CA ALA A 28 -2.32 -15.25 17.14
C ALA A 28 -0.85 -14.96 16.90
N ALA A 29 -0.07 -16.02 16.71
CA ALA A 29 1.31 -15.99 16.25
C ALA A 29 1.44 -16.97 15.09
N SER A 30 2.00 -16.53 13.96
CA SER A 30 2.17 -17.40 12.80
C SER A 30 3.37 -17.04 11.94
N THR A 31 3.96 -18.05 11.31
CA THR A 31 5.01 -17.88 10.32
C THR A 31 4.47 -18.12 8.91
N GLY A 32 5.03 -17.45 7.91
CA GLY A 32 4.73 -17.67 6.50
C GLY A 32 5.99 -17.61 5.65
N PHE A 33 5.88 -18.00 4.39
CA PHE A 33 6.92 -17.73 3.39
C PHE A 33 6.29 -17.47 2.03
N ARG A 34 7.04 -16.81 1.15
CA ARG A 34 6.70 -16.64 -0.26
C ARG A 34 7.87 -17.09 -1.11
N ALA A 35 7.64 -18.09 -1.95
CA ALA A 35 8.58 -18.51 -2.98
C ALA A 35 8.93 -17.34 -3.92
N PRO A 36 10.14 -17.30 -4.50
CA PRO A 36 10.39 -16.44 -5.66
C PRO A 36 9.37 -16.75 -6.77
N GLY A 37 8.82 -15.69 -7.38
CA GLY A 37 7.99 -15.88 -8.56
C GLY A 37 8.84 -16.14 -9.81
N LEU A 38 8.32 -16.87 -10.79
CA LEU A 38 8.99 -17.04 -12.09
C LEU A 38 9.32 -15.69 -12.76
N SER A 39 8.44 -14.69 -12.61
CA SER A 39 8.69 -13.32 -13.06
C SER A 39 9.74 -12.58 -12.24
N GLN A 40 10.13 -13.04 -11.06
CA GLN A 40 11.23 -12.46 -10.31
C GLN A 40 12.55 -13.13 -10.67
N GLU A 41 12.52 -14.41 -11.04
CA GLU A 41 13.71 -15.17 -11.44
C GLU A 41 14.13 -14.91 -12.89
N TYR A 42 13.17 -14.87 -13.82
CA TYR A 42 13.41 -14.91 -15.27
C TYR A 42 12.95 -13.69 -16.04
N PHE A 43 12.44 -12.65 -15.38
CA PHE A 43 12.02 -11.45 -16.10
C PHE A 43 13.22 -10.75 -16.73
N SER A 44 13.05 -10.41 -18.01
CA SER A 44 14.03 -9.69 -18.80
C SER A 44 13.32 -8.58 -19.56
N LYS A 45 13.90 -7.38 -19.54
CA LYS A 45 13.43 -6.22 -20.30
C LYS A 45 14.63 -5.33 -20.58
N VAL A 46 14.82 -4.91 -21.83
CA VAL A 46 15.78 -3.87 -22.18
C VAL A 46 15.04 -2.73 -22.85
N VAL A 47 15.33 -1.50 -22.42
CA VAL A 47 14.78 -0.27 -22.99
C VAL A 47 15.94 0.57 -23.49
N THR A 48 15.78 1.14 -24.68
CA THR A 48 16.70 2.16 -25.19
C THR A 48 16.16 3.52 -24.79
N ASN A 49 16.85 4.19 -23.87
CA ASN A 49 16.62 5.59 -23.55
C ASN A 49 17.53 6.45 -24.42
N VAL A 50 17.13 7.70 -24.67
CA VAL A 50 18.01 8.67 -25.35
C VAL A 50 18.30 9.78 -24.35
N VAL A 51 19.50 9.78 -23.79
CA VAL A 51 19.95 10.75 -22.78
C VAL A 51 21.00 11.64 -23.43
N GLY A 52 20.78 12.95 -23.45
CA GLY A 52 21.71 13.89 -24.11
C GLY A 52 21.93 13.63 -25.61
N GLY A 53 20.98 12.98 -26.30
CA GLY A 53 21.10 12.59 -27.71
C GLY A 53 21.85 11.27 -27.95
N VAL A 54 22.33 10.60 -26.90
CA VAL A 54 23.00 9.30 -26.98
C VAL A 54 22.02 8.18 -26.62
N PRO A 55 21.89 7.14 -27.46
CA PRO A 55 21.12 5.94 -27.11
C PRO A 55 21.82 5.14 -26.00
N GLU A 56 21.13 4.94 -24.89
CA GLU A 56 21.56 4.16 -23.73
C GLU A 56 20.62 2.98 -23.53
N ARG A 57 21.18 1.77 -23.39
CA ARG A 57 20.38 0.54 -23.21
C ARG A 57 20.36 0.14 -21.75
N THR A 58 19.28 0.45 -21.05
CA THR A 58 19.09 0.07 -19.64
C THR A 58 18.09 -1.07 -19.54
N GLY A 59 18.40 -2.08 -18.74
CA GLY A 59 17.55 -3.27 -18.65
C GLY A 59 17.45 -3.90 -17.28
N ILE A 60 16.38 -4.66 -17.12
CA ILE A 60 16.18 -5.61 -16.03
C ILE A 60 16.60 -6.98 -16.56
N PHE A 61 17.52 -7.63 -15.87
CA PHE A 61 18.08 -8.91 -16.27
C PHE A 61 17.70 -10.01 -15.28
N PRO A 62 17.45 -11.24 -15.76
CA PRO A 62 17.29 -12.41 -14.90
C PRO A 62 18.46 -12.54 -13.92
N VAL A 63 18.20 -13.06 -12.72
CA VAL A 63 19.26 -13.16 -11.68
C VAL A 63 20.42 -14.08 -12.10
N GLY A 64 20.16 -15.01 -13.02
CA GLY A 64 21.16 -15.90 -13.61
C GLY A 64 21.86 -15.35 -14.87
N ASP A 65 21.51 -14.15 -15.34
CA ASP A 65 22.12 -13.55 -16.52
C ASP A 65 23.59 -13.17 -16.26
N PRO A 66 24.52 -13.34 -17.24
CA PRO A 66 25.90 -12.89 -17.09
C PRO A 66 26.04 -11.42 -16.62
N ALA A 67 25.24 -10.50 -17.16
CA ALA A 67 25.28 -9.08 -16.78
C ALA A 67 24.88 -8.84 -15.33
N ALA A 68 23.88 -9.57 -14.82
CA ALA A 68 23.48 -9.50 -13.43
C ALA A 68 24.53 -10.15 -12.49
N ARG A 69 25.08 -11.31 -12.88
CA ARG A 69 26.03 -12.07 -12.05
C ARG A 69 27.37 -11.36 -11.86
N VAL A 70 27.91 -10.72 -12.89
CA VAL A 70 29.17 -9.97 -12.76
C VAL A 70 29.04 -8.76 -11.83
N LEU A 71 27.81 -8.24 -11.67
CA LEU A 71 27.46 -7.19 -10.72
C LEU A 71 27.02 -7.74 -9.35
N GLY A 72 27.18 -9.05 -9.11
CA GLY A 72 26.99 -9.66 -7.81
C GLY A 72 25.58 -10.18 -7.50
N SER A 73 24.72 -10.34 -8.52
CA SER A 73 23.43 -11.01 -8.37
C SER A 73 23.58 -12.43 -7.82
N LYS A 74 22.58 -12.87 -7.06
CA LYS A 74 22.54 -14.19 -6.40
C LYS A 74 21.20 -14.87 -6.69
N PRO A 75 21.15 -16.21 -6.69
CA PRO A 75 19.87 -16.94 -6.75
C PRO A 75 18.90 -16.45 -5.67
N LEU A 76 17.65 -16.24 -6.07
CA LEU A 76 16.61 -15.77 -5.15
C LEU A 76 16.27 -16.87 -4.15
N ARG A 77 15.97 -16.43 -2.92
CA ARG A 77 15.51 -17.29 -1.83
C ARG A 77 14.07 -16.89 -1.47
N ALA A 78 13.33 -17.82 -0.88
CA ALA A 78 12.01 -17.51 -0.36
C ALA A 78 12.06 -16.40 0.70
N GLU A 79 11.12 -15.47 0.62
CA GLU A 79 10.83 -14.49 1.67
C GLU A 79 10.20 -15.20 2.86
N THR A 80 10.51 -14.80 4.08
CA THR A 80 9.89 -15.36 5.29
C THR A 80 9.18 -14.29 6.08
N ALA A 81 8.06 -14.64 6.71
CA ALA A 81 7.28 -13.73 7.51
C ALA A 81 7.02 -14.29 8.91
N VAL A 82 7.03 -13.40 9.90
CA VAL A 82 6.49 -13.65 11.24
C VAL A 82 5.39 -12.64 11.50
N ASN A 83 4.24 -13.12 11.96
CA ASN A 83 3.05 -12.33 12.22
C ASN A 83 2.60 -12.54 13.66
N PHE A 84 2.38 -11.44 14.38
CA PHE A 84 1.74 -11.42 15.68
C PHE A 84 0.50 -10.53 15.60
N SER A 85 -0.58 -10.98 16.22
CA SER A 85 -1.76 -10.15 16.41
C SER A 85 -2.38 -10.38 17.77
N GLY A 86 -3.01 -9.34 18.30
CA GLY A 86 -3.68 -9.37 19.59
C GLY A 86 -4.77 -8.32 19.62
N GLY A 87 -5.92 -8.66 20.18
CA GLY A 87 -7.05 -7.74 20.18
C GLY A 87 -8.20 -8.20 21.04
N PHE A 88 -9.24 -7.38 21.07
CA PHE A 88 -10.47 -7.66 21.80
C PHE A 88 -11.70 -7.26 21.00
N ALA A 89 -12.82 -7.90 21.35
CA ALA A 89 -14.16 -7.49 20.99
C ALA A 89 -14.97 -7.27 22.27
N TYR A 90 -15.62 -6.11 22.38
CA TYR A 90 -16.39 -5.71 23.54
C TYR A 90 -17.78 -5.20 23.15
N SER A 91 -18.81 -5.81 23.73
CA SER A 91 -20.21 -5.44 23.53
C SER A 91 -20.85 -5.06 24.88
N PRO A 92 -20.63 -3.82 25.38
CA PRO A 92 -21.13 -3.39 26.69
C PRO A 92 -22.66 -3.49 26.80
N TRP A 93 -23.35 -3.24 25.69
CA TRP A 93 -24.80 -3.36 25.51
C TRP A 93 -25.10 -4.13 24.22
N SER A 94 -26.34 -4.60 24.05
CA SER A 94 -26.76 -5.36 22.87
C SER A 94 -26.69 -4.56 21.56
N ASN A 95 -26.64 -3.24 21.66
CA ASN A 95 -26.63 -2.31 20.54
C ASN A 95 -25.28 -1.62 20.31
N VAL A 96 -24.24 -1.99 21.06
CA VAL A 96 -22.87 -1.46 20.91
C VAL A 96 -21.91 -2.62 20.74
N THR A 97 -21.06 -2.57 19.72
CA THR A 97 -19.96 -3.53 19.54
C THR A 97 -18.71 -2.79 19.10
N MET A 98 -17.61 -3.03 19.79
CA MET A 98 -16.31 -2.43 19.52
C MET A 98 -15.26 -3.52 19.35
N THR A 99 -14.31 -3.31 18.45
CA THR A 99 -13.11 -4.15 18.33
C THR A 99 -11.88 -3.27 18.28
N ALA A 100 -10.78 -3.75 18.85
CA ALA A 100 -9.46 -3.18 18.65
C ALA A 100 -8.44 -4.30 18.50
N ASP A 101 -7.63 -4.23 17.46
CA ASP A 101 -6.66 -5.26 17.10
C ASP A 101 -5.33 -4.61 16.75
N TYR A 102 -4.28 -5.01 17.45
CA TYR A 102 -2.90 -4.70 17.09
C TYR A 102 -2.35 -5.82 16.22
N PHE A 103 -1.58 -5.45 15.21
CA PHE A 103 -0.84 -6.40 14.38
C PHE A 103 0.62 -5.96 14.23
N TYR A 104 1.49 -6.95 14.11
CA TYR A 104 2.91 -6.81 13.84
C TYR A 104 3.32 -7.87 12.82
N ILE A 105 3.94 -7.44 11.74
CA ILE A 105 4.36 -8.29 10.62
C ILE A 105 5.82 -7.93 10.31
N LYS A 106 6.69 -8.92 10.38
CA LYS A 106 8.08 -8.79 9.92
C LYS A 106 8.27 -9.71 8.72
N ILE A 107 8.75 -9.14 7.61
CA ILE A 107 9.12 -9.89 6.41
C ILE A 107 10.63 -9.76 6.23
N ASP A 108 11.30 -10.90 6.20
CA ASP A 108 12.74 -11.01 6.02
C ASP A 108 13.06 -11.50 4.60
N SER A 109 14.18 -11.02 4.05
CA SER A 109 14.66 -11.36 2.70
C SER A 109 13.65 -11.06 1.60
N ARG A 110 12.95 -9.93 1.69
CA ARG A 110 12.00 -9.47 0.68
C ARG A 110 12.69 -9.32 -0.68
N ILE A 111 12.05 -9.85 -1.72
CA ILE A 111 12.48 -9.78 -3.11
C ILE A 111 11.94 -8.50 -3.71
N LEU A 112 12.85 -7.67 -4.20
CA LEU A 112 12.56 -6.43 -4.90
C LEU A 112 13.54 -6.24 -6.03
N LEU A 113 13.16 -5.37 -6.97
CA LEU A 113 14.08 -4.87 -7.98
C LEU A 113 15.06 -3.90 -7.31
N GLY A 114 16.37 -4.12 -7.51
CA GLY A 114 17.39 -3.20 -7.00
C GLY A 114 17.45 -1.89 -7.80
N ALA A 115 18.31 -0.98 -7.35
CA ALA A 115 18.65 0.24 -8.07
C ALA A 115 19.21 -0.05 -9.48
N THR A 116 19.20 0.97 -10.34
CA THR A 116 19.91 0.92 -11.63
C THR A 116 21.41 1.06 -11.38
N PHE A 117 22.18 0.08 -11.86
CA PHE A 117 23.64 0.19 -11.90
C PHE A 117 24.07 0.62 -13.31
N ASP A 118 24.37 1.90 -13.47
CA ASP A 118 24.75 2.56 -14.74
C ASP A 118 25.96 3.49 -14.62
N ASP A 119 26.59 3.56 -13.44
CA ASP A 119 27.75 4.40 -13.18
C ASP A 119 29.05 3.89 -13.86
N ASP A 120 30.06 4.75 -13.98
CA ASP A 120 31.34 4.44 -14.63
C ASP A 120 32.04 3.19 -14.06
N THR A 121 31.93 2.94 -12.75
CA THR A 121 32.52 1.75 -12.11
C THR A 121 31.78 0.51 -12.58
N THR A 122 30.44 0.56 -12.58
CA THR A 122 29.60 -0.52 -13.10
C THR A 122 29.91 -0.80 -14.57
N LEU A 123 29.96 0.23 -15.42
CA LEU A 123 30.24 0.09 -16.84
C LEU A 123 31.65 -0.48 -17.11
N ALA A 124 32.65 -0.10 -16.31
CA ALA A 124 33.98 -0.68 -16.39
C ALA A 124 33.99 -2.18 -16.05
N ILE A 125 33.20 -2.61 -15.05
CA ILE A 125 33.06 -4.02 -14.67
C ILE A 125 32.39 -4.81 -15.80
N LEU A 126 31.30 -4.29 -16.36
CA LEU A 126 30.60 -4.92 -17.49
C LEU A 126 31.53 -5.07 -18.70
N LYS A 127 32.22 -3.99 -19.10
CA LYS A 127 33.15 -3.98 -20.23
C LYS A 127 34.30 -4.96 -20.05
N ARG A 128 34.88 -5.06 -18.86
CA ARG A 128 35.95 -6.03 -18.54
C ARG A 128 35.49 -7.47 -18.68
N ASN A 129 34.19 -7.74 -18.51
CA ASN A 129 33.59 -9.05 -18.68
C ASN A 129 32.97 -9.27 -20.08
N GLY A 130 33.30 -8.41 -21.06
CA GLY A 130 32.84 -8.54 -22.44
C GLY A 130 31.39 -8.11 -22.69
N ILE A 131 30.79 -7.40 -21.74
CA ILE A 131 29.41 -6.91 -21.82
C ILE A 131 29.46 -5.42 -22.16
N THR A 132 29.18 -5.07 -23.41
CA THR A 132 29.37 -3.71 -23.95
C THR A 132 28.12 -3.11 -24.57
N ASP A 133 27.03 -3.86 -24.65
CA ASP A 133 25.81 -3.47 -25.36
C ASP A 133 24.72 -2.94 -24.41
N VAL A 134 25.05 -2.73 -23.15
CA VAL A 134 24.17 -2.21 -22.11
C VAL A 134 24.82 -1.05 -21.37
N SER A 135 24.02 -0.05 -21.04
CA SER A 135 24.40 1.16 -20.33
C SER A 135 23.86 1.18 -18.91
N GLY A 136 23.01 0.23 -18.53
CA GLY A 136 22.51 0.11 -17.16
C GLY A 136 21.86 -1.24 -16.89
N VAL A 137 22.08 -1.76 -15.68
CA VAL A 137 21.64 -3.10 -15.28
C VAL A 137 20.86 -3.03 -13.97
N GLN A 138 19.67 -3.62 -13.96
CA GLN A 138 18.88 -3.90 -12.77
C GLN A 138 18.65 -5.40 -12.65
N TYR A 139 18.52 -5.91 -11.43
CA TYR A 139 18.14 -7.30 -11.16
C TYR A 139 17.40 -7.42 -9.83
N PHE A 140 16.60 -8.49 -9.70
CA PHE A 140 15.90 -8.79 -8.44
C PHE A 140 16.86 -9.31 -7.38
N THR A 141 16.63 -8.96 -6.12
CA THR A 141 17.47 -9.37 -4.98
C THR A 141 16.65 -9.57 -3.71
N ASN A 142 17.07 -10.47 -2.82
CA ASN A 142 16.59 -10.55 -1.44
C ASN A 142 17.25 -9.46 -0.57
N GLY A 143 17.06 -8.21 -0.96
CA GLY A 143 17.85 -7.07 -0.47
C GLY A 143 17.32 -6.37 0.77
N LEU A 144 16.12 -6.72 1.23
CA LEU A 144 15.33 -5.88 2.12
C LEU A 144 14.61 -6.70 3.21
N ASP A 145 14.59 -6.18 4.43
CA ASP A 145 13.63 -6.61 5.46
C ASP A 145 12.65 -5.46 5.74
N THR A 146 11.36 -5.78 5.89
CA THR A 146 10.31 -4.80 6.20
C THR A 146 9.56 -5.17 7.47
N ARG A 147 9.15 -4.16 8.22
CA ARG A 147 8.28 -4.28 9.39
C ARG A 147 7.02 -3.46 9.15
N THR A 148 5.87 -4.10 9.25
CA THR A 148 4.55 -3.46 9.20
C THR A 148 3.85 -3.69 10.52
N GLN A 149 3.40 -2.63 11.19
CA GLN A 149 2.67 -2.74 12.45
C GLN A 149 1.60 -1.67 12.56
N GLY A 150 0.56 -1.95 13.33
CA GLY A 150 -0.57 -1.03 13.39
C GLY A 150 -1.69 -1.47 14.30
N VAL A 151 -2.70 -0.63 14.35
CA VAL A 151 -3.93 -0.87 15.10
C VAL A 151 -5.13 -0.65 14.19
N ASP A 152 -6.05 -1.60 14.23
CA ASP A 152 -7.39 -1.51 13.65
C ASP A 152 -8.41 -1.37 14.77
N VAL A 153 -9.27 -0.36 14.68
CA VAL A 153 -10.36 -0.12 15.62
C VAL A 153 -11.68 -0.03 14.86
N THR A 154 -12.69 -0.75 15.31
CA THR A 154 -14.06 -0.57 14.80
C THR A 154 -15.03 -0.37 15.96
N ALA A 155 -16.05 0.46 15.73
CA ALA A 155 -17.13 0.68 16.67
C ALA A 155 -18.46 0.77 15.92
N ASN A 156 -19.46 0.04 16.41
CA ASN A 156 -20.80 0.03 15.86
C ASN A 156 -21.80 0.34 16.98
N LEU A 157 -22.72 1.25 16.71
CA LEU A 157 -23.79 1.64 17.60
C LEU A 157 -25.10 1.72 16.82
N ARG A 158 -26.11 0.98 17.26
CA ARG A 158 -27.48 1.04 16.72
C ARG A 158 -28.40 1.72 17.74
N LEU A 159 -29.04 2.80 17.35
CA LEU A 159 -29.96 3.55 18.21
C LEU A 159 -31.37 3.51 17.60
N PRO A 160 -32.40 3.06 18.35
CA PRO A 160 -33.77 3.37 17.98
C PRO A 160 -34.00 4.88 18.13
N VAL A 161 -34.64 5.50 17.14
CA VAL A 161 -34.93 6.94 17.12
C VAL A 161 -36.42 7.14 16.85
N GLY A 162 -37.12 7.70 17.83
CA GLY A 162 -38.58 7.81 17.76
C GLY A 162 -39.27 6.44 17.78
N ARG A 163 -40.48 6.36 17.20
CA ARG A 163 -41.31 5.14 17.24
C ARG A 163 -40.95 4.08 16.19
N ALA A 164 -40.29 4.47 15.10
CA ALA A 164 -40.04 3.58 13.96
C ALA A 164 -38.68 3.85 13.26
N GLY A 165 -37.85 4.72 13.82
CA GLY A 165 -36.57 5.09 13.24
C GLY A 165 -35.40 4.29 13.80
N THR A 166 -34.35 4.12 13.00
CA THR A 166 -33.07 3.54 13.43
C THR A 166 -31.94 4.43 12.93
N LEU A 167 -30.98 4.71 13.81
CA LEU A 167 -29.71 5.34 13.52
C LEU A 167 -28.58 4.32 13.74
N ASP A 168 -27.94 3.90 12.67
CA ASP A 168 -26.74 3.06 12.69
C ASP A 168 -25.50 3.95 12.53
N LEU A 169 -24.64 3.96 13.55
CA LEU A 169 -23.36 4.64 13.56
C LEU A 169 -22.23 3.61 13.50
N THR A 170 -21.35 3.76 12.51
CA THR A 170 -20.14 2.92 12.36
C THR A 170 -18.91 3.81 12.28
N GLY A 171 -17.97 3.61 13.20
CA GLY A 171 -16.62 4.16 13.14
C GLY A 171 -15.60 3.07 12.81
N ALA A 172 -14.65 3.39 11.95
CA ALA A 172 -13.47 2.55 11.72
C ALA A 172 -12.22 3.43 11.64
N LEU A 173 -11.13 2.97 12.24
CA LEU A 173 -9.81 3.60 12.22
C LEU A 173 -8.78 2.53 11.96
N ASN A 174 -7.89 2.80 11.01
CA ASN A 174 -6.67 2.05 10.77
C ASN A 174 -5.50 3.01 10.95
N TYR A 175 -4.54 2.63 11.79
CA TYR A 175 -3.22 3.23 11.82
C TYR A 175 -2.20 2.14 11.49
N THR A 176 -1.51 2.24 10.36
CA THR A 176 -0.55 1.26 9.88
C THR A 176 0.76 1.95 9.52
N LYS A 177 1.85 1.58 10.20
CA LYS A 177 3.19 2.03 9.85
C LYS A 177 3.95 0.90 9.14
N ASN A 178 4.50 1.20 7.97
CA ASN A 178 5.39 0.30 7.24
C ASN A 178 6.78 0.90 7.15
N GLU A 179 7.80 0.13 7.56
CA GLU A 179 9.18 0.59 7.64
C GLU A 179 10.14 -0.45 7.06
N ILE A 180 11.22 0.04 6.48
CA ILE A 180 12.38 -0.74 6.06
C ILE A 180 13.27 -0.96 7.28
N ALA A 181 13.29 -2.19 7.78
CA ALA A 181 14.04 -2.56 8.96
C ALA A 181 15.53 -2.78 8.65
N ARG A 182 15.85 -3.30 7.46
CA ARG A 182 17.23 -3.51 7.00
C ARG A 182 17.29 -3.45 5.49
N VAL A 183 18.33 -2.82 4.96
CA VAL A 183 18.77 -2.96 3.56
C VAL A 183 20.12 -3.65 3.57
N ASN A 184 20.30 -4.66 2.71
CA ASN A 184 21.59 -5.31 2.56
C ASN A 184 22.60 -4.32 1.93
N PRO A 185 23.90 -4.42 2.29
CA PRO A 185 24.92 -3.63 1.62
C PRO A 185 25.00 -3.99 0.14
N LEU A 186 25.60 -3.09 -0.65
CA LEU A 186 25.92 -3.38 -2.04
C LEU A 186 26.83 -4.61 -2.14
N PRO A 187 26.71 -5.38 -3.24
CA PRO A 187 27.66 -6.43 -3.57
C PRO A 187 29.11 -5.91 -3.51
N ALA A 188 30.05 -6.74 -3.04
CA ALA A 188 31.45 -6.35 -2.88
C ALA A 188 32.08 -5.77 -4.16
N VAL A 189 31.66 -6.28 -5.32
CA VAL A 189 32.11 -5.83 -6.65
C VAL A 189 31.67 -4.39 -6.98
N LEU A 190 30.66 -3.88 -6.28
CA LEU A 190 30.09 -2.54 -6.44
C LEU A 190 30.45 -1.60 -5.28
N GLN A 191 31.28 -2.00 -4.31
CA GLN A 191 31.57 -1.14 -3.13
C GLN A 191 32.30 0.17 -3.44
N ASN A 192 32.96 0.26 -4.60
CA ASN A 192 33.60 1.49 -5.07
C ASN A 192 32.71 2.30 -6.02
N SER A 193 31.48 1.84 -6.29
CA SER A 193 30.52 2.61 -7.08
C SER A 193 30.08 3.86 -6.29
N PRO A 194 29.87 5.00 -6.96
CA PRO A 194 29.21 6.16 -6.37
C PRO A 194 27.75 5.89 -6.01
N GLU A 195 27.11 4.88 -6.61
CA GLU A 195 25.84 4.36 -6.11
C GLU A 195 26.09 3.76 -4.72
N SER A 196 25.42 4.30 -3.71
CA SER A 196 25.71 3.96 -2.31
C SER A 196 24.68 2.98 -1.73
N ARG A 197 23.61 2.67 -2.47
CA ARG A 197 22.48 1.90 -1.94
C ARG A 197 21.96 0.87 -2.94
N LEU A 198 21.58 -0.28 -2.39
CA LEU A 198 20.85 -1.32 -3.12
C LEU A 198 19.42 -0.88 -3.49
N LEU A 199 18.94 0.18 -2.85
CA LEU A 199 17.58 0.70 -2.94
C LEU A 199 17.63 2.20 -3.25
N ASP A 200 16.98 2.60 -4.33
CA ASP A 200 16.80 4.01 -4.65
C ASP A 200 15.84 4.71 -3.65
N VAL A 201 15.89 6.04 -3.62
CA VAL A 201 15.06 6.82 -2.69
C VAL A 201 13.58 6.70 -3.00
N VAL A 202 13.22 6.56 -4.27
CA VAL A 202 11.84 6.49 -4.74
C VAL A 202 11.17 5.21 -4.24
N THR A 203 11.86 4.08 -4.31
CA THR A 203 11.39 2.80 -3.81
C THR A 203 11.27 2.83 -2.28
N ARG A 204 12.20 3.51 -1.58
CA ARG A 204 12.05 3.75 -0.14
C ARG A 204 10.77 4.52 0.19
N VAL A 205 10.55 5.66 -0.45
CA VAL A 205 9.35 6.49 -0.27
C VAL A 205 8.08 5.70 -0.61
N GLY A 206 8.10 4.92 -1.70
CA GLY A 206 7.01 4.04 -2.09
C GLY A 206 6.65 2.95 -1.07
N ILE A 207 7.65 2.46 -0.34
CA ILE A 207 7.47 1.46 0.71
C ILE A 207 7.00 2.10 2.02
N GLU A 208 7.59 3.22 2.42
CA GLU A 208 7.44 3.77 3.79
C GLU A 208 6.42 4.91 3.90
N GLU A 209 6.12 5.64 2.82
CA GLU A 209 5.50 6.97 2.91
C GLU A 209 4.43 7.30 1.86
N GLU A 210 4.37 6.61 0.70
CA GLU A 210 3.34 6.87 -0.34
C GLU A 210 1.91 6.53 0.08
N ARG A 211 1.74 5.87 1.22
CA ARG A 211 0.43 5.53 1.77
C ARG A 211 0.27 6.24 3.12
N PRO A 212 -0.85 6.94 3.35
CA PRO A 212 -1.13 7.50 4.65
C PRO A 212 -1.10 6.43 5.74
N ASP A 213 -0.32 6.69 6.81
CA ASP A 213 -0.29 5.79 7.97
C ASP A 213 -1.67 5.76 8.66
N TRP A 214 -2.45 6.84 8.58
CA TRP A 214 -3.77 6.97 9.19
C TRP A 214 -4.89 6.97 8.15
N ARG A 215 -5.90 6.14 8.36
CA ARG A 215 -7.19 6.22 7.68
C ARG A 215 -8.34 6.00 8.64
N SER A 216 -9.32 6.89 8.66
CA SER A 216 -10.54 6.71 9.46
C SER A 216 -11.81 7.01 8.67
N THR A 217 -12.88 6.30 8.99
CA THR A 217 -14.20 6.51 8.43
C THR A 217 -15.25 6.57 9.53
N ALA A 218 -16.16 7.52 9.44
CA ALA A 218 -17.35 7.58 10.27
C ALA A 218 -18.57 7.59 9.37
N THR A 219 -19.47 6.63 9.55
CA THR A 219 -20.72 6.51 8.78
C THR A 219 -21.92 6.60 9.71
N ALA A 220 -22.86 7.47 9.37
CA ALA A 220 -24.18 7.52 9.97
C ALA A 220 -25.22 7.14 8.93
N LYS A 221 -26.04 6.14 9.23
CA LYS A 221 -27.20 5.73 8.43
C LYS A 221 -28.44 5.91 9.27
N TYR A 222 -29.36 6.72 8.78
CA TYR A 222 -30.65 6.92 9.42
C TYR A 222 -31.75 6.35 8.52
N SER A 223 -32.73 5.68 9.11
CA SER A 223 -33.92 5.22 8.39
C SER A 223 -35.14 5.37 9.27
N THR A 224 -36.26 5.80 8.70
CA THR A 224 -37.56 5.89 9.38
C THR A 224 -38.69 5.77 8.36
N GLY A 225 -39.50 4.74 8.48
CA GLY A 225 -40.58 4.44 7.53
C GLY A 225 -40.06 4.40 6.08
N ARG A 226 -40.44 5.41 5.29
CA ARG A 226 -40.07 5.54 3.86
C ARG A 226 -38.79 6.34 3.62
N PHE A 227 -38.26 7.01 4.63
CA PHE A 227 -37.11 7.90 4.49
C PHE A 227 -35.83 7.22 4.96
N HIS A 228 -34.74 7.45 4.25
CA HIS A 228 -33.40 7.07 4.67
C HIS A 228 -32.38 8.14 4.31
N ALA A 229 -31.31 8.21 5.10
CA ALA A 229 -30.22 9.14 4.91
C ALA A 229 -28.88 8.48 5.24
N LEU A 230 -27.84 8.91 4.54
CA LEU A 230 -26.45 8.54 4.76
C LEU A 230 -25.61 9.80 4.92
N ALA A 231 -24.74 9.81 5.92
CA ALA A 231 -23.58 10.69 5.96
C ALA A 231 -22.33 9.83 6.18
N ARG A 232 -21.25 10.09 5.43
CA ARG A 232 -19.98 9.38 5.59
C ARG A 232 -18.82 10.35 5.53
N GLY A 233 -18.10 10.47 6.63
CA GLY A 233 -16.79 11.11 6.69
C GLY A 233 -15.68 10.10 6.43
N LEU A 234 -14.68 10.50 5.65
CA LEU A 234 -13.41 9.80 5.46
C LEU A 234 -12.29 10.78 5.78
N TYR A 235 -11.33 10.39 6.60
CA TYR A 235 -10.08 11.11 6.79
C TYR A 235 -8.90 10.22 6.38
N LEU A 236 -7.97 10.82 5.64
CA LEU A 236 -6.72 10.24 5.18
C LEU A 236 -5.59 11.11 5.73
N GLY A 237 -4.62 10.51 6.41
CA GLY A 237 -3.43 11.20 6.91
C GLY A 237 -2.53 11.73 5.80
N GLY A 238 -1.47 12.43 6.18
CA GLY A 238 -0.45 12.87 5.24
C GLY A 238 0.32 11.70 4.63
N PHE A 239 0.88 11.93 3.45
CA PHE A 239 1.71 10.99 2.70
C PHE A 239 2.88 11.74 2.06
N ALA A 240 3.85 11.01 1.50
CA ALA A 240 4.90 11.58 0.68
C ALA A 240 4.88 10.98 -0.73
N SER A 241 5.35 11.74 -1.72
CA SER A 241 5.57 11.24 -3.08
C SER A 241 6.99 11.60 -3.50
N ALA A 242 7.62 10.72 -4.27
CA ALA A 242 8.86 11.00 -4.94
C ALA A 242 8.77 10.66 -6.43
N LYS A 243 9.53 11.37 -7.28
CA LYS A 243 9.56 11.08 -8.71
C LYS A 243 10.58 9.96 -9.01
N PRO A 244 10.18 8.85 -9.66
CA PRO A 244 11.10 7.86 -10.21
C PRO A 244 12.16 8.49 -11.13
N GLY A 245 13.44 8.27 -10.82
CA GLY A 245 14.56 8.43 -11.75
C GLY A 245 15.03 9.85 -12.10
N PHE A 246 14.75 10.88 -11.27
CA PHE A 246 15.21 12.25 -11.58
C PHE A 246 16.12 12.88 -10.54
N CYS A 247 15.91 12.64 -9.23
CA CYS A 247 16.87 13.01 -8.21
C CYS A 247 16.66 12.28 -6.88
N ASP A 248 17.75 12.02 -6.15
CA ASP A 248 17.73 11.33 -4.85
C ASP A 248 17.07 12.15 -3.73
N ALA A 249 16.83 13.45 -3.93
CA ALA A 249 16.22 14.33 -2.93
C ALA A 249 14.78 14.75 -3.30
N CYS A 250 14.19 14.20 -4.36
CA CYS A 250 12.91 14.63 -4.94
C CYS A 250 11.70 14.10 -4.15
N ARG A 251 11.73 14.16 -2.82
CA ARG A 251 10.64 13.78 -1.91
C ARG A 251 9.82 15.03 -1.55
N GLU A 252 8.51 14.93 -1.64
CA GLU A 252 7.58 15.96 -1.19
C GLU A 252 6.51 15.35 -0.28
N THR A 253 6.07 16.11 0.72
CA THR A 253 5.06 15.68 1.69
C THR A 253 3.76 16.45 1.48
N TYR A 254 2.63 15.76 1.60
CA TYR A 254 1.30 16.31 1.42
C TYR A 254 0.47 16.15 2.70
N GLY A 255 -0.42 17.10 2.95
CA GLY A 255 -1.24 17.14 4.16
C GLY A 255 -2.37 16.10 4.14
N GLY A 256 -2.89 15.79 5.33
CA GLY A 256 -4.09 14.96 5.44
C GLY A 256 -5.35 15.63 4.89
N LYS A 257 -6.30 14.83 4.40
CA LYS A 257 -7.54 15.29 3.77
C LYS A 257 -8.77 14.62 4.38
N SER A 258 -9.85 15.40 4.47
CA SER A 258 -11.17 14.93 4.87
C SER A 258 -12.14 15.01 3.70
N LEU A 259 -12.93 13.96 3.48
CA LEU A 259 -14.01 13.91 2.52
C LEU A 259 -15.31 13.65 3.24
N LEU A 260 -16.39 14.29 2.79
CA LEU A 260 -17.74 14.06 3.28
C LEU A 260 -18.65 13.65 2.13
N ASP A 261 -19.28 12.50 2.26
CA ASP A 261 -20.35 12.03 1.37
C ASP A 261 -21.70 12.16 2.10
N ALA A 262 -22.75 12.48 1.36
CA ALA A 262 -24.12 12.53 1.86
C ALA A 262 -25.11 11.92 0.85
N GLU A 263 -26.16 11.26 1.32
CA GLU A 263 -27.26 10.75 0.50
C GLU A 263 -28.57 10.91 1.27
N LEU A 264 -29.63 11.30 0.57
CA LEU A 264 -31.00 11.28 1.05
C LEU A 264 -31.83 10.42 0.11
N GLY A 265 -32.72 9.61 0.66
CA GLY A 265 -33.59 8.77 -0.14
C GLY A 265 -34.98 8.61 0.45
N TYR A 266 -35.89 8.24 -0.43
CA TYR A 266 -37.30 8.05 -0.13
C TYR A 266 -37.86 6.88 -0.94
N ARG A 267 -38.58 5.99 -0.26
CA ARG A 267 -39.27 4.86 -0.86
C ARG A 267 -40.73 5.19 -1.14
N PHE A 268 -41.12 5.10 -2.40
CA PHE A 268 -42.51 5.19 -2.86
C PHE A 268 -42.90 3.88 -3.55
N ASN A 269 -43.84 3.15 -2.94
CA ASN A 269 -44.25 1.81 -3.39
C ASN A 269 -43.03 0.88 -3.55
N HIS A 270 -42.79 0.37 -4.77
CA HIS A 270 -41.69 -0.53 -5.13
C HIS A 270 -40.40 0.19 -5.55
N VAL A 271 -40.40 1.53 -5.53
CA VAL A 271 -39.27 2.33 -6.01
C VAL A 271 -38.60 3.01 -4.82
N ASP A 272 -37.28 2.81 -4.72
CA ASP A 272 -36.41 3.49 -3.78
C ASP A 272 -35.56 4.51 -4.56
N LEU A 273 -35.84 5.79 -4.38
CA LEU A 273 -35.12 6.88 -5.03
C LEU A 273 -34.19 7.55 -4.03
N SER A 274 -32.94 7.76 -4.42
CA SER A 274 -31.92 8.45 -3.64
C SER A 274 -31.24 9.52 -4.47
N VAL A 275 -30.92 10.65 -3.84
CA VAL A 275 -30.05 11.71 -4.37
C VAL A 275 -28.88 11.84 -3.43
N GLY A 276 -27.67 11.76 -3.96
CA GLY A 276 -26.45 11.78 -3.18
C GLY A 276 -25.36 12.63 -3.80
N VAL A 277 -24.39 12.95 -2.95
CA VAL A 277 -23.21 13.71 -3.31
C VAL A 277 -22.01 13.05 -2.65
N ARG A 278 -21.02 12.72 -3.45
CA ARG A 278 -19.69 12.32 -2.99
C ARG A 278 -18.80 13.54 -2.99
N ASN A 279 -17.96 13.66 -1.96
CA ASN A 279 -17.07 14.81 -1.78
C ASN A 279 -17.86 16.15 -1.79
N LEU A 280 -18.80 16.29 -0.86
CA LEU A 280 -19.73 17.43 -0.73
C LEU A 280 -19.03 18.79 -0.76
N PHE A 281 -17.84 18.88 -0.17
CA PHE A 281 -17.05 20.10 -0.05
C PHE A 281 -16.06 20.34 -1.21
N ASP A 282 -16.12 19.52 -2.26
CA ASP A 282 -15.24 19.65 -3.43
C ASP A 282 -13.75 19.69 -3.04
N THR A 283 -13.35 18.76 -2.17
CA THR A 283 -11.97 18.65 -1.67
C THR A 283 -11.07 18.00 -2.73
N TYR A 284 -9.91 18.60 -2.99
CA TYR A 284 -8.89 18.08 -3.90
C TYR A 284 -7.62 17.68 -3.13
N PRO A 285 -6.77 16.82 -3.72
CA PRO A 285 -5.40 16.61 -3.24
C PRO A 285 -4.63 17.93 -3.21
N ASP A 286 -3.53 17.98 -2.48
CA ASP A 286 -2.60 19.11 -2.56
C ASP A 286 -1.86 19.08 -3.91
N GLN A 287 -1.65 20.25 -4.52
CA GLN A 287 -0.85 20.36 -5.74
C GLN A 287 0.63 20.17 -5.41
N PRO A 288 1.40 19.47 -6.27
CA PRO A 288 2.86 19.46 -6.17
C PRO A 288 3.42 20.88 -6.23
N THR A 289 4.27 21.24 -5.28
CA THR A 289 5.02 22.50 -5.25
C THR A 289 6.25 22.46 -6.16
N ASN A 290 6.70 21.26 -6.52
CA ASN A 290 7.81 21.07 -7.43
C ASN A 290 7.39 20.34 -8.71
N ASP A 291 7.86 20.83 -9.85
CA ASP A 291 7.51 20.31 -11.18
C ASP A 291 7.86 18.83 -11.38
N PHE A 292 8.82 18.28 -10.64
CA PHE A 292 9.14 16.86 -10.75
C PHE A 292 8.00 15.95 -10.28
N ASN A 293 7.25 16.32 -9.24
CA ASN A 293 6.15 15.50 -8.72
C ASN A 293 4.83 15.67 -9.49
N SER A 294 4.79 16.59 -10.45
CA SER A 294 3.75 16.70 -11.48
C SER A 294 4.17 16.09 -12.83
N ASN A 295 5.31 15.37 -12.88
CA ASN A 295 5.95 14.94 -14.12
C ASN A 295 6.12 16.09 -15.13
N PHE A 296 6.73 17.18 -14.67
CA PHE A 296 6.90 18.44 -15.39
C PHE A 296 5.56 18.99 -15.90
N LEU A 297 4.61 19.16 -14.98
CA LEU A 297 3.26 19.68 -15.24
C LEU A 297 2.39 18.81 -16.15
N THR A 298 2.82 17.57 -16.44
CA THR A 298 1.99 16.60 -17.18
C THR A 298 0.76 16.19 -16.36
N PHE A 299 0.92 16.04 -15.04
CA PHE A 299 -0.16 15.65 -14.13
C PHE A 299 -0.38 16.73 -13.06
N PRO A 300 -1.65 17.15 -12.82
CA PRO A 300 -1.94 18.21 -11.85
C PRO A 300 -1.77 17.79 -10.38
N TRP A 301 -1.61 16.49 -10.10
CA TRP A 301 -1.58 15.93 -8.75
C TRP A 301 -0.45 14.90 -8.60
N ALA A 302 0.02 14.71 -7.39
CA ALA A 302 1.00 13.67 -7.08
C ALA A 302 0.46 12.27 -7.41
N ALA A 303 1.29 11.43 -8.02
CA ALA A 303 0.92 10.06 -8.42
C ALA A 303 0.48 9.19 -7.22
N ALA A 304 1.02 9.46 -6.03
CA ALA A 304 0.70 8.74 -4.80
C ALA A 304 -0.57 9.25 -4.08
N SER A 305 -1.36 10.15 -4.67
CA SER A 305 -2.58 10.68 -4.04
C SER A 305 -3.50 9.54 -3.55
N PRO A 306 -3.90 9.52 -2.26
CA PRO A 306 -4.68 8.42 -1.68
C PRO A 306 -6.18 8.46 -2.03
N PHE A 307 -6.63 9.49 -2.76
CA PHE A 307 -7.99 9.62 -3.29
C PHE A 307 -7.99 10.31 -4.66
N GLY A 308 -9.12 10.19 -5.38
CA GLY A 308 -9.25 10.68 -6.74
C GLY A 308 -9.43 12.20 -6.84
N TYR A 309 -9.21 12.72 -8.05
CA TYR A 309 -9.22 14.15 -8.40
C TYR A 309 -10.55 14.63 -9.02
N ASN A 310 -11.62 13.87 -8.88
CA ASN A 310 -12.91 14.15 -9.54
C ASN A 310 -13.72 15.28 -8.90
N GLY A 311 -13.24 15.86 -7.79
CA GLY A 311 -14.00 16.87 -7.04
C GLY A 311 -15.34 16.33 -6.54
N ARG A 312 -16.33 17.20 -6.48
CA ARG A 312 -17.70 16.90 -6.08
C ARG A 312 -18.45 16.14 -7.18
N TYR A 313 -19.02 14.99 -6.81
CA TYR A 313 -19.82 14.16 -7.73
C TYR A 313 -21.25 13.99 -7.20
N ILE A 314 -22.22 14.57 -7.91
CA ILE A 314 -23.66 14.47 -7.60
C ILE A 314 -24.27 13.35 -8.44
N TYR A 315 -25.10 12.51 -7.81
CA TYR A 315 -25.78 11.41 -8.48
C TYR A 315 -27.20 11.22 -7.98
N SER A 316 -28.02 10.57 -8.80
CA SER A 316 -29.29 9.98 -8.40
C SER A 316 -29.26 8.48 -8.63
N ARG A 317 -29.96 7.74 -7.78
CA ARG A 317 -30.09 6.28 -7.87
C ARG A 317 -31.53 5.89 -7.68
N ALA A 318 -32.08 5.10 -8.59
CA ALA A 318 -33.38 4.47 -8.46
C ALA A 318 -33.19 2.95 -8.41
N SER A 319 -33.78 2.30 -7.41
CA SER A 319 -33.86 0.85 -7.31
C SER A 319 -35.33 0.43 -7.31
N VAL A 320 -35.69 -0.53 -8.15
CA VAL A 320 -37.05 -1.06 -8.23
C VAL A 320 -37.03 -2.50 -7.73
N GLU A 321 -37.77 -2.76 -6.66
CA GLU A 321 -37.91 -4.12 -6.13
C GLU A 321 -39.05 -4.83 -6.86
N LEU A 322 -38.69 -5.82 -7.68
CA LEU A 322 -39.65 -6.65 -8.39
C LEU A 322 -40.11 -7.77 -7.44
N THR A 323 -41.38 -7.76 -7.06
CA THR A 323 -42.00 -8.90 -6.38
C THR A 323 -42.20 -10.04 -7.37
N GLN A 324 -41.62 -11.20 -7.08
CA GLN A 324 -42.06 -12.49 -7.65
C GLN A 324 -43.24 -13.04 -6.85
#